data_AF-A0A368MC51-F1
#
_entry.id   AF-A0A368MC51-F1
#
_cell.length_a   1.000
_cell.length_b   1.000
_cell.length_c   1.000
_cell.angle_alpha   90.00
_cell.angle_beta   90.00
_cell.angle_gamma   90.00
#
_symmetry.space_group_name_H-M   'P 1'
#
loop_
_entity.id
_entity.type
_entity.pdbx_description
1 polymer ?
#
loop_
_entity_poly.entity_id
_entity_poly.type
_entity_poly.pdbx_seq_one_letter_code
_entity_poly.pdbx_strand_id
1 'polypeptide(L)'
;MFIGIISSYELKHSFYEFLKDNIYFIRPVTILTATYFSVKRIKTKNYVFNALVIVALFFAVNHLFKIIININNINSYIYLRNLGGKQNHIEAIALVFLWFTPYVTVFARYRKLIIFVLLVSFVLYLSRTMFIILFIYFLGYKGYLFLNKRFIKAIFAFAFTIATFGFIVTNIETNRDSKGLKAFIYKTQNSLTELFEPIDTKNILKDRRVLWEHWRAYEAIKAIDQVNGNGFKAWIIGMGFGSQIELDTYVNLDGKKFTKLPSIHNGFINVLFKSGILGLMCYVFFIFHIFFAHQKILTKDRNISLMHKLIIASSLYMLVNSFVINGIFRPGEFSIFLYGALVASIYKFKKSDSTT
;
A
#
# COMPACT_ATOMS: atom_id res chain seq x y z
N MET A 1 -13.34 -5.10 -12.99
CA MET A 1 -14.15 -6.32 -12.81
C MET A 1 -14.77 -6.74 -14.13
N PHE A 2 -15.70 -5.96 -14.71
CA PHE A 2 -16.34 -6.29 -16.00
C PHE A 2 -15.35 -6.64 -17.11
N ILE A 3 -14.31 -5.84 -17.33
CA ILE A 3 -13.29 -6.10 -18.36
C ILE A 3 -12.60 -7.46 -18.15
N GLY A 4 -12.23 -7.78 -16.91
CA GLY A 4 -11.59 -9.06 -16.58
C GLY A 4 -12.52 -10.26 -16.79
N ILE A 5 -13.81 -10.13 -16.45
CA ILE A 5 -14.82 -11.17 -16.72
C ILE A 5 -14.96 -11.39 -18.24
N ILE A 6 -15.12 -10.32 -19.02
CA ILE A 6 -15.26 -10.40 -20.48
C ILE A 6 -14.03 -11.07 -21.11
N SER A 7 -12.83 -10.71 -20.68
CA SER A 7 -11.59 -11.32 -21.17
C SER A 7 -11.46 -12.81 -20.83
N SER A 8 -12.15 -13.29 -19.79
CA SER A 8 -12.09 -14.70 -19.36
C SER A 8 -12.80 -15.66 -20.31
N TYR A 9 -13.80 -15.18 -21.07
CA TYR A 9 -14.73 -16.01 -21.81
C TYR A 9 -14.05 -16.89 -22.87
N GLU A 10 -12.94 -16.41 -23.44
CA GLU A 10 -12.26 -17.11 -24.53
C GLU A 10 -11.11 -18.02 -24.06
N LEU A 11 -10.61 -17.83 -22.84
CA LEU A 11 -9.35 -18.42 -22.37
C LEU A 11 -9.52 -19.74 -21.59
N LYS A 12 -10.75 -20.26 -21.47
CA LYS A 12 -11.10 -21.55 -20.84
C LYS A 12 -10.37 -21.80 -19.51
N HIS A 13 -10.47 -20.84 -18.59
CA HIS A 13 -9.86 -20.95 -17.26
C HIS A 13 -10.63 -21.91 -16.34
N SER A 14 -9.94 -22.46 -15.33
CA SER A 14 -10.58 -23.22 -14.25
C SER A 14 -11.66 -22.39 -13.57
N PHE A 15 -12.84 -22.99 -13.34
CA PHE A 15 -13.95 -22.34 -12.64
C PHE A 15 -13.55 -21.85 -11.24
N TYR A 16 -12.71 -22.61 -10.54
CA TYR A 16 -12.20 -22.24 -9.21
C TYR A 16 -11.36 -20.95 -9.26
N GLU A 17 -10.41 -20.86 -10.19
CA GLU A 17 -9.56 -19.67 -10.31
C GLU A 17 -10.37 -18.46 -10.81
N PHE A 18 -11.34 -18.68 -11.71
CA PHE A 18 -12.26 -17.64 -12.13
C PHE A 18 -13.06 -17.07 -10.94
N LEU A 19 -13.69 -17.92 -10.12
CA LEU A 19 -14.44 -17.48 -8.94
C LEU A 19 -13.56 -16.75 -7.93
N LYS A 20 -12.35 -17.28 -7.70
CA LYS A 20 -11.37 -16.68 -6.79
C LYS A 20 -11.03 -15.24 -7.18
N ASP A 21 -10.77 -14.98 -8.47
CA ASP A 21 -10.51 -13.63 -8.96
C ASP A 21 -11.74 -12.73 -8.83
N ASN A 22 -12.95 -13.23 -9.10
CA ASN A 22 -14.17 -12.44 -8.90
C ASN A 22 -14.30 -11.97 -7.44
N ILE A 23 -14.11 -12.88 -6.48
CA ILE A 23 -14.13 -12.56 -5.04
C ILE A 23 -13.02 -11.56 -4.69
N TYR A 24 -11.83 -11.73 -5.28
CA TYR A 24 -10.69 -10.86 -5.02
C TYR A 24 -10.92 -9.43 -5.54
N PHE A 25 -11.48 -9.27 -6.74
CA PHE A 25 -11.70 -7.97 -7.38
C PHE A 25 -12.97 -7.25 -6.91
N ILE A 26 -13.98 -7.96 -6.38
CA ILE A 26 -15.17 -7.32 -5.80
C ILE A 26 -14.93 -6.79 -4.38
N ARG A 27 -13.95 -7.36 -3.68
CA ARG A 27 -13.61 -7.03 -2.29
C ARG A 27 -13.49 -5.52 -2.03
N PRO A 28 -12.74 -4.70 -2.81
CA PRO A 28 -12.65 -3.27 -2.53
C PRO A 28 -14.00 -2.56 -2.56
N VAL A 29 -14.89 -2.94 -3.48
CA VAL A 29 -16.25 -2.39 -3.57
C VAL A 29 -17.04 -2.75 -2.32
N THR A 30 -16.99 -4.02 -1.89
CA THR A 30 -17.70 -4.47 -0.67
C THR A 30 -17.19 -3.79 0.60
N ILE A 31 -15.87 -3.62 0.75
CA ILE A 31 -15.27 -2.94 1.92
C ILE A 31 -15.67 -1.47 1.91
N LEU A 32 -15.60 -0.80 0.76
CA LEU A 32 -15.95 0.61 0.63
C LEU A 32 -17.42 0.86 1.03
N THR A 33 -18.35 0.09 0.46
CA THR A 33 -19.78 0.25 0.72
C THR A 33 -20.14 -0.14 2.14
N ALA A 34 -19.63 -1.27 2.65
CA ALA A 34 -19.86 -1.72 4.02
C ALA A 34 -19.40 -0.65 5.02
N THR A 35 -18.21 -0.08 4.83
CA THR A 35 -17.68 0.94 5.74
C THR A 35 -18.46 2.23 5.66
N TYR A 36 -18.77 2.71 4.45
CA TYR A 36 -19.56 3.92 4.23
C TYR A 36 -20.92 3.85 4.93
N PHE A 37 -21.69 2.77 4.69
CA PHE A 37 -23.02 2.63 5.27
C PHE A 37 -22.99 2.40 6.78
N SER A 38 -22.01 1.64 7.28
CA SER A 38 -21.85 1.43 8.72
C SER A 38 -21.60 2.74 9.46
N VAL A 39 -20.65 3.56 8.98
CA VAL A 39 -20.32 4.85 9.61
C VAL A 39 -21.49 5.83 9.52
N LYS A 40 -22.23 5.83 8.41
CA LYS A 40 -23.41 6.69 8.20
C LYS A 40 -24.52 6.43 9.22
N ARG A 41 -24.72 5.18 9.66
CA ARG A 41 -25.79 4.78 10.59
C ARG A 41 -25.48 5.07 12.06
N ILE A 42 -24.22 5.19 12.43
CA ILE A 42 -23.82 5.40 13.83
C ILE A 42 -24.17 6.83 14.26
N LYS A 43 -24.70 7.06 15.47
CA LYS A 43 -25.08 8.42 15.89
C LYS A 43 -23.85 9.31 16.17
N THR A 44 -22.84 8.76 16.84
CA THR A 44 -21.68 9.53 17.31
C THR A 44 -20.72 9.90 16.17
N LYS A 45 -20.28 11.17 16.12
CA LYS A 45 -19.29 11.66 15.13
C LYS A 45 -17.88 11.11 15.40
N ASN A 46 -17.53 10.90 16.67
CA ASN A 46 -16.21 10.44 17.08
C ASN A 46 -16.02 8.92 17.03
N TYR A 47 -17.07 8.16 16.66
CA TYR A 47 -17.04 6.70 16.72
C TYR A 47 -15.90 6.10 15.91
N VAL A 48 -15.69 6.57 14.68
CA VAL A 48 -14.64 6.06 13.79
C VAL A 48 -13.27 6.19 14.46
N PHE A 49 -12.97 7.35 15.06
CA PHE A 49 -11.72 7.58 15.76
C PHE A 49 -11.57 6.67 16.98
N ASN A 50 -12.62 6.54 17.81
CA ASN A 50 -12.60 5.70 18.99
C ASN A 50 -12.41 4.22 18.63
N ALA A 51 -13.19 3.70 17.68
CA ALA A 51 -13.10 2.31 17.24
C ALA A 51 -11.70 1.98 16.69
N LEU A 52 -11.11 2.88 15.88
CA LEU A 52 -9.77 2.69 15.35
C LEU A 52 -8.70 2.66 16.43
N VAL A 53 -8.77 3.57 17.40
CA VAL A 53 -7.81 3.62 18.51
C VAL A 53 -7.94 2.36 19.38
N ILE A 54 -9.15 1.89 19.66
CA ILE A 54 -9.38 0.66 20.45
C ILE A 54 -8.80 -0.55 19.73
N VAL A 55 -9.13 -0.71 18.45
CA VAL A 55 -8.67 -1.86 17.65
C VAL A 55 -7.16 -1.80 17.46
N ALA A 56 -6.59 -0.63 17.21
CA ALA A 56 -5.14 -0.44 17.15
C ALA A 56 -4.46 -0.81 18.48
N LEU A 57 -5.01 -0.35 19.61
CA LEU A 57 -4.45 -0.65 20.93
C LEU A 57 -4.51 -2.15 21.22
N PHE A 58 -5.62 -2.82 20.88
CA PHE A 58 -5.74 -4.28 20.99
C PHE A 58 -4.64 -5.00 20.20
N PHE A 59 -4.45 -4.64 18.93
CA PHE A 59 -3.40 -5.25 18.12
C PHE A 59 -2.00 -4.94 18.63
N ALA A 60 -1.72 -3.71 19.06
CA ALA A 60 -0.44 -3.33 19.60
C ALA A 60 -0.11 -4.07 20.89
N VAL A 61 -1.07 -4.19 21.81
CA VAL A 61 -0.89 -4.96 23.05
C VAL A 61 -0.64 -6.43 22.74
N ASN A 62 -1.42 -7.04 21.83
CA ASN A 62 -1.19 -8.43 21.41
C ASN A 62 0.19 -8.62 20.76
N HIS A 63 0.61 -7.68 19.91
CA HIS A 63 1.92 -7.70 19.27
C HIS A 63 3.06 -7.63 20.28
N LEU A 64 3.00 -6.66 21.20
CA LEU A 64 3.99 -6.49 22.26
C LEU A 64 4.02 -7.69 23.21
N PHE A 65 2.85 -8.24 23.57
CA PHE A 65 2.75 -9.42 24.42
C PHE A 65 3.47 -10.63 23.79
N LYS A 66 3.26 -10.87 22.49
CA LYS A 66 3.96 -11.95 21.76
C LYS A 66 5.47 -11.76 21.76
N ILE A 67 5.95 -10.53 21.55
CA ILE A 67 7.37 -10.19 21.60
C ILE A 67 7.95 -10.41 22.99
N ILE A 68 7.28 -9.93 24.03
CA ILE A 68 7.74 -10.03 25.43
C ILE A 68 7.88 -11.50 25.86
N ILE A 69 6.88 -12.35 25.57
CA ILE A 69 6.94 -13.78 25.93
C ILE A 69 8.12 -14.49 25.25
N ASN A 70 8.46 -14.09 24.04
CA ASN A 70 9.47 -14.76 23.23
C ASN A 70 10.80 -14.00 23.20
N ILE A 71 11.01 -13.02 24.09
CA ILE A 71 12.14 -12.10 24.01
C ILE A 71 13.49 -12.82 24.02
N ASN A 72 13.61 -13.89 24.79
CA ASN A 72 14.82 -14.73 24.88
C ASN A 72 15.09 -15.54 23.60
N ASN A 73 14.06 -15.77 22.77
CA ASN A 73 14.18 -16.54 21.52
C ASN A 73 14.47 -15.64 20.30
N ILE A 74 14.40 -14.31 20.46
CA ILE A 74 14.62 -13.37 19.36
C ILE A 74 16.12 -13.27 19.05
N ASN A 75 16.53 -14.02 18.02
CA ASN A 75 17.92 -14.05 17.54
C ASN A 75 18.14 -13.24 16.25
N SER A 76 17.07 -12.81 15.59
CA SER A 76 17.16 -12.11 14.31
C SER A 76 15.92 -11.25 14.05
N TYR A 77 16.08 -10.23 13.20
CA TYR A 77 14.96 -9.40 12.75
C TYR A 77 13.91 -10.21 11.99
N ILE A 78 14.32 -11.28 11.27
CA ILE A 78 13.41 -12.17 10.53
C ILE A 78 12.53 -12.92 11.51
N TYR A 79 13.12 -13.48 12.57
CA TYR A 79 12.40 -14.18 13.62
C TYR A 79 11.38 -13.25 14.30
N LEU A 80 11.81 -12.04 14.69
CA LEU A 80 10.92 -11.04 15.29
C LEU A 80 9.70 -10.75 14.40
N ARG A 81 9.91 -10.55 13.10
CA ARG A 81 8.83 -10.28 12.13
C ARG A 81 7.94 -11.50 11.83
N ASN A 82 8.46 -12.71 11.95
CA ASN A 82 7.66 -13.92 11.81
C ASN A 82 6.77 -14.15 13.03
N LEU A 83 7.22 -13.75 14.22
CA LEU A 83 6.51 -13.96 15.49
C LEU A 83 5.43 -12.90 15.74
N GLY A 84 5.77 -11.62 15.57
CA GLY A 84 4.87 -10.48 15.80
C GLY A 84 4.01 -10.09 14.60
N GLY A 85 4.36 -10.57 13.40
CA GLY A 85 3.76 -10.14 12.15
C GLY A 85 4.62 -9.08 11.44
N LYS A 86 4.31 -8.84 10.16
CA LYS A 86 5.15 -8.02 9.28
C LYS A 86 4.79 -6.54 9.25
N GLN A 87 3.55 -6.19 9.61
CA GLN A 87 3.00 -4.83 9.66
C GLN A 87 1.55 -4.80 10.17
N ASN A 88 1.10 -3.64 10.65
CA ASN A 88 -0.30 -3.37 10.93
C ASN A 88 -0.70 -1.95 10.47
N HIS A 89 -1.55 -1.89 9.42
CA HIS A 89 -2.03 -0.63 8.86
C HIS A 89 -2.90 0.18 9.83
N ILE A 90 -3.62 -0.50 10.72
CA ILE A 90 -4.54 0.14 11.67
C ILE A 90 -3.77 0.94 12.70
N GLU A 91 -2.64 0.43 13.20
CA GLU A 91 -1.80 1.11 14.18
C GLU A 91 -1.22 2.42 13.64
N ALA A 92 -0.74 2.43 12.39
CA ALA A 92 -0.23 3.66 11.78
C ALA A 92 -1.32 4.72 11.59
N ILE A 93 -2.51 4.30 11.17
CA ILE A 93 -3.63 5.22 10.97
C ILE A 93 -4.16 5.73 12.31
N ALA A 94 -4.16 4.89 13.34
CA ALA A 94 -4.48 5.33 14.70
C ALA A 94 -3.45 6.33 15.23
N LEU A 95 -2.15 6.15 14.98
CA LEU A 95 -1.11 7.14 15.32
C LEU A 95 -1.34 8.47 14.60
N VAL A 96 -1.66 8.45 13.30
CA VAL A 96 -2.05 9.64 12.54
C VAL A 96 -3.23 10.34 13.20
N PHE A 97 -4.27 9.60 13.57
CA PHE A 97 -5.44 10.18 14.20
C PHE A 97 -5.14 10.74 15.59
N LEU A 98 -4.37 10.03 16.41
CA LEU A 98 -3.98 10.46 17.74
C LEU A 98 -3.02 11.64 17.74
N TRP A 99 -2.23 11.86 16.69
CA TRP A 99 -1.38 13.06 16.59
C TRP A 99 -2.09 14.25 15.98
N PHE A 100 -2.97 14.02 15.00
CA PHE A 100 -3.41 15.10 14.11
C PHE A 100 -4.89 15.44 14.21
N THR A 101 -5.68 14.64 14.94
CA THR A 101 -7.10 14.96 15.12
C THR A 101 -7.36 15.70 16.43
N PRO A 102 -8.23 16.72 16.42
CA PRO A 102 -8.64 17.45 17.62
C PRO A 102 -9.72 16.70 18.42
N TYR A 103 -10.19 15.54 17.94
CA TYR A 103 -11.29 14.83 18.58
C TYR A 103 -10.89 14.35 19.97
N VAL A 104 -11.77 14.65 20.94
CA VAL A 104 -11.72 14.05 22.26
C VAL A 104 -12.13 12.59 22.09
N THR A 105 -11.13 11.72 22.07
CA THR A 105 -11.36 10.28 22.18
C THR A 105 -11.77 9.96 23.62
N VAL A 106 -12.45 8.83 23.82
CA VAL A 106 -12.73 8.33 25.18
C VAL A 106 -11.45 8.11 26.02
N PHE A 107 -10.28 8.13 25.39
CA PHE A 107 -8.97 7.97 26.02
C PHE A 107 -8.17 9.28 26.13
N ALA A 108 -8.83 10.45 26.11
CA ALA A 108 -8.13 11.73 26.21
C ALA A 108 -7.14 11.79 27.39
N ARG A 109 -7.52 11.23 28.55
CA ARG A 109 -6.68 11.12 29.76
C ARG A 109 -5.40 10.30 29.55
N TYR A 110 -5.47 9.24 28.76
CA TYR A 110 -4.38 8.28 28.53
C TYR A 110 -3.73 8.43 27.14
N ARG A 111 -4.01 9.53 26.44
CA ARG A 111 -3.58 9.74 25.04
C ARG A 111 -2.08 9.56 24.86
N LYS A 112 -1.25 10.11 25.76
CA LYS A 112 0.21 9.99 25.70
C LYS A 112 0.68 8.53 25.85
N LEU A 113 0.09 7.80 26.79
CA LEU A 113 0.41 6.39 27.01
C LEU A 113 0.01 5.53 25.81
N ILE A 114 -1.18 5.75 25.24
CA ILE A 114 -1.64 5.03 24.04
C ILE A 114 -0.72 5.32 22.86
N ILE A 115 -0.36 6.58 22.63
CA ILE A 115 0.60 6.95 21.58
C ILE A 115 1.92 6.21 21.78
N PHE A 116 2.44 6.17 23.02
CA PHE A 116 3.68 5.46 23.32
C PHE A 116 3.58 3.96 23.01
N VAL A 117 2.53 3.28 23.49
CA VAL A 117 2.31 1.85 23.23
C VAL A 117 2.21 1.56 21.73
N LEU A 118 1.41 2.34 21.00
CA LEU A 118 1.26 2.20 19.56
C LEU A 118 2.58 2.48 18.83
N LEU A 119 3.37 3.46 19.27
CA LEU A 119 4.63 3.82 18.65
C LEU A 119 5.67 2.70 18.83
N VAL A 120 5.79 2.15 20.03
CA VAL A 120 6.71 1.03 20.31
C VAL A 120 6.32 -0.19 19.45
N SER A 121 5.04 -0.56 19.44
CA SER A 121 4.55 -1.66 18.59
C SER A 121 4.80 -1.38 17.10
N PHE A 122 4.49 -0.17 16.63
CA PHE A 122 4.68 0.26 15.25
C PHE A 122 6.13 0.12 14.79
N VAL A 123 7.08 0.59 15.61
CA VAL A 123 8.53 0.50 15.31
C VAL A 123 8.99 -0.95 15.25
N LEU A 124 8.50 -1.81 16.16
CA LEU A 124 8.87 -3.22 16.22
C LEU A 124 8.39 -4.05 15.02
N TYR A 125 7.40 -3.60 14.22
CA TYR A 125 7.09 -4.27 12.94
C TYR A 125 8.22 -4.17 11.91
N LEU A 126 9.12 -3.19 12.06
CA LEU A 126 10.26 -2.94 11.15
C LEU A 126 9.84 -2.87 9.67
N SER A 127 8.68 -2.29 9.38
CA SER A 127 8.13 -2.21 8.02
C SER A 127 8.39 -0.86 7.37
N ARG A 128 9.29 -0.84 6.39
CA ARG A 128 9.59 0.34 5.56
C ARG A 128 8.33 0.99 4.97
N THR A 129 7.40 0.18 4.46
CA THR A 129 6.14 0.67 3.88
C THR A 129 5.25 1.39 4.89
N MET A 130 5.28 0.96 6.16
CA MET A 130 4.48 1.57 7.22
C MET A 130 4.99 2.95 7.61
N PHE A 131 6.31 3.16 7.63
CA PHE A 131 6.92 4.48 7.81
C PHE A 131 6.56 5.42 6.66
N ILE A 132 6.59 4.95 5.41
CA ILE A 132 6.17 5.73 4.24
C ILE A 132 4.71 6.14 4.36
N ILE A 133 3.82 5.22 4.75
CA ILE A 133 2.39 5.51 4.94
C ILE A 133 2.20 6.58 6.02
N LEU A 134 2.84 6.41 7.19
CA LEU A 134 2.79 7.38 8.28
C LEU A 134 3.26 8.77 7.82
N PHE A 135 4.33 8.83 7.03
CA PHE A 135 4.88 10.06 6.47
C PHE A 135 3.92 10.72 5.46
N ILE A 136 3.28 9.96 4.57
CA ILE A 136 2.26 10.47 3.64
C ILE A 136 1.12 11.15 4.40
N TYR A 137 0.62 10.51 5.46
CA TYR A 137 -0.44 11.10 6.28
C TYR A 137 0.02 12.36 7.03
N PHE A 138 1.26 12.40 7.52
CA PHE A 138 1.85 13.60 8.10
C PHE A 138 1.89 14.76 7.09
N LEU A 139 2.35 14.51 5.86
CA LEU A 139 2.36 15.51 4.79
C LEU A 139 0.95 15.98 4.44
N GLY A 140 -0.01 15.05 4.36
CA GLY A 140 -1.42 15.35 4.10
C GLY A 140 -2.03 16.27 5.16
N TYR A 141 -1.82 15.94 6.44
CA TYR A 141 -2.28 16.76 7.55
C TYR A 141 -1.71 18.19 7.52
N LYS A 142 -0.39 18.30 7.29
CA LYS A 142 0.31 19.60 7.17
C LYS A 142 -0.10 20.39 5.92
N GLY A 143 -0.79 19.76 4.99
CA GLY A 143 -1.29 20.37 3.76
C GLY A 143 -0.22 20.46 2.65
N TYR A 144 0.85 19.68 2.76
CA TYR A 144 1.88 19.58 1.71
C TYR A 144 1.43 18.73 0.53
N LEU A 145 0.33 17.98 0.65
CA LEU A 145 -0.27 17.22 -0.46
C LEU A 145 -1.35 17.99 -1.23
N PHE A 146 -1.67 19.22 -0.80
CA PHE A 146 -2.67 20.05 -1.48
C PHE A 146 -2.01 20.84 -2.59
N LEU A 147 -2.61 20.90 -3.78
CA LEU A 147 -2.11 21.64 -4.96
C LEU A 147 -2.07 23.16 -4.71
N ASN A 148 -1.13 23.58 -3.88
CA ASN A 148 -0.90 24.93 -3.41
C ASN A 148 0.62 25.22 -3.43
N LYS A 149 1.00 26.43 -3.05
CA LYS A 149 2.43 26.83 -3.00
C LYS A 149 3.28 25.91 -2.11
N ARG A 150 2.71 25.29 -1.07
CA ARG A 150 3.43 24.35 -0.18
C ARG A 150 3.70 23.02 -0.87
N PHE A 151 2.77 22.50 -1.67
CA PHE A 151 3.00 21.28 -2.47
C PHE A 151 4.09 21.49 -3.51
N ILE A 152 4.06 22.63 -4.20
CA ILE A 152 5.13 23.00 -5.15
C ILE A 152 6.47 23.04 -4.41
N LYS A 153 6.55 23.72 -3.26
CA LYS A 153 7.76 23.71 -2.41
C LYS A 153 8.19 22.30 -1.98
N ALA A 154 7.25 21.44 -1.63
CA ALA A 154 7.55 20.05 -1.22
C ALA A 154 8.09 19.23 -2.39
N ILE A 155 7.51 19.35 -3.59
CA ILE A 155 8.03 18.72 -4.80
C ILE A 155 9.43 19.22 -5.11
N PHE A 156 9.65 20.54 -5.11
CA PHE A 156 10.98 21.10 -5.35
C PHE A 156 12.00 20.63 -4.31
N ALA A 157 11.65 20.62 -3.03
CA ALA A 157 12.54 20.11 -1.98
C ALA A 157 12.85 18.62 -2.15
N PHE A 158 11.85 17.81 -2.52
CA PHE A 158 12.03 16.38 -2.76
C PHE A 158 12.88 16.13 -4.01
N ALA A 159 12.58 16.80 -5.13
CA ALA A 159 13.32 16.72 -6.37
C ALA A 159 14.77 17.21 -6.19
N PHE A 160 14.96 18.30 -5.45
CA PHE A 160 16.28 18.79 -5.08
C PHE A 160 17.03 17.75 -4.26
N THR A 161 16.41 17.17 -3.22
CA THR A 161 17.04 16.12 -2.40
C THR A 161 17.46 14.91 -3.23
N ILE A 162 16.60 14.44 -4.15
CA ILE A 162 16.92 13.34 -5.07
C ILE A 162 18.05 13.73 -6.01
N ALA A 163 18.00 14.93 -6.60
CA ALA A 163 19.03 15.40 -7.51
C ALA A 163 20.39 15.56 -6.82
N THR A 164 20.42 16.15 -5.63
CA THR A 164 21.65 16.30 -4.83
C THR A 164 22.18 14.92 -4.41
N PHE A 165 21.30 14.02 -3.93
CA PHE A 165 21.70 12.67 -3.56
C PHE A 165 22.22 11.89 -4.77
N GLY A 166 21.53 11.94 -5.91
CA GLY A 166 21.94 11.32 -7.17
C GLY A 166 23.28 11.86 -7.65
N PHE A 167 23.45 13.18 -7.66
CA PHE A 167 24.71 13.84 -8.01
C PHE A 167 25.87 13.43 -7.09
N ILE A 168 25.64 13.40 -5.77
CA ILE A 168 26.65 12.94 -4.81
C ILE A 168 27.00 11.47 -5.09
N VAL A 169 26.00 10.61 -5.26
CA VAL A 169 26.20 9.18 -5.50
C VAL A 169 26.95 8.94 -6.79
N THR A 170 26.64 9.62 -7.91
CA THR A 170 27.31 9.39 -9.21
C THR A 170 28.74 9.89 -9.28
N ASN A 171 29.09 10.94 -8.52
CA ASN A 171 30.44 11.53 -8.56
C ASN A 171 31.44 10.88 -7.58
N ILE A 172 31.00 9.93 -6.77
CA ILE A 172 31.90 9.18 -5.88
C ILE A 172 32.41 7.97 -6.65
N GLU A 173 33.72 7.93 -6.89
CA GLU A 173 34.39 6.74 -7.40
C GLU A 173 34.27 5.60 -6.39
N THR A 174 33.63 4.52 -6.82
CA THR A 174 33.51 3.30 -6.04
C THR A 174 33.92 2.10 -6.87
N ASN A 175 34.28 1.02 -6.18
CA ASN A 175 34.60 -0.27 -6.78
C ASN A 175 33.97 -1.40 -5.95
N ARG A 176 33.96 -2.60 -6.51
CA ARG A 176 33.32 -3.79 -5.89
C ARG A 176 33.87 -4.12 -4.51
N ASP A 177 35.14 -3.79 -4.25
CA ASP A 177 35.83 -4.07 -2.99
C ASP A 177 35.77 -2.91 -1.97
N SER A 178 35.00 -1.87 -2.27
CA SER A 178 34.82 -0.71 -1.38
C SER A 178 34.21 -1.12 -0.04
N LYS A 179 34.70 -0.53 1.06
CA LYS A 179 34.22 -0.79 2.43
C LYS A 179 33.43 0.40 3.00
N GLY A 180 32.57 0.13 3.99
CA GLY A 180 31.84 1.17 4.71
C GLY A 180 30.86 1.96 3.83
N LEU A 181 30.86 3.29 3.95
CA LEU A 181 29.97 4.19 3.20
C LEU A 181 30.15 4.05 1.67
N LYS A 182 31.40 3.83 1.19
CA LYS A 182 31.67 3.61 -0.24
C LYS A 182 31.05 2.31 -0.76
N ALA A 183 30.95 1.27 0.06
CA ALA A 183 30.26 0.03 -0.29
C ALA A 183 28.75 0.26 -0.48
N PHE A 184 28.16 1.09 0.38
CA PHE A 184 26.76 1.48 0.26
C PHE A 184 26.50 2.32 -0.99
N ILE A 185 27.40 3.25 -1.32
CA ILE A 185 27.33 4.06 -2.53
C ILE A 185 27.48 3.18 -3.78
N TYR A 186 28.44 2.26 -3.80
CA TYR A 186 28.58 1.27 -4.89
C TYR A 186 27.30 0.47 -5.10
N LYS A 187 26.69 -0.05 -4.02
CA LYS A 187 25.39 -0.75 -4.10
C LYS A 187 24.27 0.14 -4.62
N THR A 188 24.27 1.43 -4.26
CA THR A 188 23.27 2.40 -4.72
C THR A 188 23.45 2.72 -6.21
N GLN A 189 24.69 2.93 -6.67
CA GLN A 189 25.03 3.08 -8.08
C GLN A 189 24.61 1.84 -8.88
N ASN A 190 24.96 0.64 -8.40
CA ASN A 190 24.59 -0.61 -9.06
C ASN A 190 23.07 -0.82 -9.10
N SER A 191 22.36 -0.49 -8.02
CA SER A 191 20.88 -0.56 -7.98
C SER A 191 20.24 0.40 -8.98
N LEU A 192 20.85 1.58 -9.21
CA LEU A 192 20.37 2.52 -10.24
C LEU A 192 20.59 1.94 -11.64
N THR A 193 21.76 1.38 -11.91
CA THR A 193 22.04 0.69 -13.18
C THR A 193 21.09 -0.50 -13.38
N GLU A 194 20.86 -1.33 -12.36
CA GLU A 194 19.90 -2.45 -12.37
C GLU A 194 18.43 -2.03 -12.58
N LEU A 195 18.06 -0.80 -12.20
CA LEU A 195 16.72 -0.27 -12.45
C LEU A 195 16.51 0.13 -13.91
N PHE A 196 17.58 0.44 -14.64
CA PHE A 196 17.54 0.87 -16.04
C PHE A 196 18.03 -0.21 -17.01
N GLU A 197 18.81 -1.17 -16.55
CA GLU A 197 19.20 -2.35 -17.33
C GLU A 197 18.14 -3.45 -17.24
N PRO A 198 17.78 -4.08 -18.37
CA PRO A 198 16.82 -5.16 -18.36
C PRO A 198 17.35 -6.33 -17.52
N ILE A 199 16.54 -6.75 -16.56
CA ILE A 199 16.84 -7.90 -15.71
C ILE A 199 16.90 -9.17 -16.58
N ASP A 200 18.09 -9.76 -16.72
CA ASP A 200 18.23 -11.06 -17.37
C ASP A 200 17.68 -12.17 -16.47
N THR A 201 16.43 -12.52 -16.71
CA THR A 201 15.73 -13.60 -16.00
C THR A 201 16.47 -14.93 -16.07
N LYS A 202 17.23 -15.23 -17.15
CA LYS A 202 17.99 -16.50 -17.27
C LYS A 202 19.15 -16.57 -16.30
N ASN A 203 19.81 -15.45 -16.01
CA ASN A 203 20.91 -15.40 -15.05
C ASN A 203 20.40 -15.37 -13.61
N ILE A 204 19.28 -14.69 -13.34
CA ILE A 204 18.63 -14.70 -12.03
C ILE A 204 18.16 -16.10 -11.62
N LEU A 205 17.68 -16.91 -12.57
CA LEU A 205 17.23 -18.28 -12.28
C LEU A 205 18.36 -19.22 -11.83
N LYS A 206 19.63 -18.88 -12.09
CA LYS A 206 20.80 -19.68 -11.69
C LYS A 206 21.16 -19.50 -10.20
N ASP A 207 20.87 -18.35 -9.58
CA ASP A 207 21.07 -18.12 -8.15
C ASP A 207 19.74 -17.76 -7.46
N ARG A 208 19.23 -18.68 -6.63
CA ARG A 208 18.00 -18.46 -5.87
C ARG A 208 18.04 -17.22 -4.99
N ARG A 209 19.19 -16.84 -4.43
CA ARG A 209 19.29 -15.66 -3.55
C ARG A 209 19.02 -14.39 -4.34
N VAL A 210 19.63 -14.27 -5.52
CA VAL A 210 19.40 -13.15 -6.45
C VAL A 210 17.94 -13.11 -6.92
N LEU A 211 17.34 -14.28 -7.19
CA LEU A 211 15.91 -14.38 -7.51
C LEU A 211 15.01 -13.86 -6.38
N TRP A 212 15.30 -14.22 -5.12
CA TRP A 212 14.49 -13.76 -3.98
C TRP A 212 14.62 -12.26 -3.73
N GLU A 213 15.79 -11.68 -4.00
CA GLU A 213 16.01 -10.23 -3.94
C GLU A 213 15.16 -9.49 -5.00
N HIS A 214 15.02 -10.07 -6.18
CA HIS A 214 14.32 -9.48 -7.34
C HIS A 214 12.94 -10.10 -7.61
N TRP A 215 12.38 -10.82 -6.64
CA TRP A 215 11.18 -11.64 -6.83
C TRP A 215 10.00 -10.88 -7.46
N ARG A 216 9.76 -9.66 -6.97
CA ARG A 216 8.66 -8.80 -7.47
C ARG A 216 8.87 -8.37 -8.93
N ALA A 217 10.10 -8.11 -9.32
CA ALA A 217 10.44 -7.70 -10.69
C ALA A 217 10.31 -8.91 -11.63
N TYR A 218 10.81 -10.07 -11.21
CA TYR A 218 10.63 -11.33 -11.93
C TYR A 218 9.14 -11.66 -12.19
N GLU A 219 8.31 -11.59 -11.16
CA GLU A 219 6.86 -11.76 -11.26
C GLU A 219 6.21 -10.81 -12.29
N ALA A 220 6.60 -9.53 -12.27
CA ALA A 220 6.07 -8.53 -13.18
C ALA A 220 6.49 -8.80 -14.64
N ILE A 221 7.76 -9.17 -14.86
CA ILE A 221 8.27 -9.53 -16.18
C ILE A 221 7.49 -10.73 -16.74
N LYS A 222 7.29 -11.78 -15.94
CA LYS A 222 6.54 -12.96 -16.38
C LYS A 222 5.10 -12.65 -16.76
N ALA A 223 4.43 -11.80 -15.98
CA ALA A 223 3.10 -11.33 -16.30
C ALA A 223 3.07 -10.56 -17.64
N ILE A 224 4.04 -9.68 -17.88
CA ILE A 224 4.14 -8.89 -19.12
C ILE A 224 4.47 -9.79 -20.32
N ASP A 225 5.39 -10.74 -20.17
CA ASP A 225 5.76 -11.70 -21.22
C ASP A 225 4.55 -12.53 -21.67
N GLN A 226 3.74 -13.00 -20.72
CA GLN A 226 2.51 -13.73 -21.03
C GLN A 226 1.47 -12.85 -21.75
N VAL A 227 1.32 -11.58 -21.36
CA VAL A 227 0.46 -10.63 -22.08
C VAL A 227 0.98 -10.41 -23.51
N ASN A 228 2.28 -10.23 -23.68
CA ASN A 228 2.93 -10.09 -24.99
C ASN A 228 2.69 -11.33 -25.88
N GLY A 229 2.86 -12.53 -25.32
CA GLY A 229 2.66 -13.79 -26.04
C GLY A 229 1.22 -14.03 -26.49
N ASN A 230 0.23 -13.40 -25.85
CA ASN A 230 -1.19 -13.49 -26.20
C ASN A 230 -1.68 -12.32 -27.09
N GLY A 231 -0.76 -11.46 -27.53
CA GLY A 231 -0.99 -10.45 -28.55
C GLY A 231 -1.77 -9.22 -28.08
N PHE A 232 -2.18 -8.39 -29.05
CA PHE A 232 -2.77 -7.07 -28.81
C PHE A 232 -4.06 -7.11 -27.97
N LYS A 233 -4.87 -8.17 -28.12
CA LYS A 233 -6.09 -8.34 -27.33
C LYS A 233 -5.80 -8.45 -25.84
N ALA A 234 -4.79 -9.24 -25.46
CA ALA A 234 -4.38 -9.38 -24.06
C ALA A 234 -3.88 -8.05 -23.49
N TRP A 235 -3.24 -7.20 -24.31
CA TRP A 235 -2.89 -5.84 -23.90
C TRP A 235 -4.11 -4.96 -23.60
N ILE A 236 -5.16 -5.03 -24.42
CA ILE A 236 -6.35 -4.18 -24.23
C ILE A 236 -7.19 -4.63 -23.03
N ILE A 237 -7.58 -5.90 -23.00
CA ILE A 237 -8.58 -6.44 -22.06
C ILE A 237 -8.00 -7.42 -21.02
N GLY A 238 -6.70 -7.73 -21.09
CA GLY A 238 -6.01 -8.63 -20.17
C GLY A 238 -6.12 -10.09 -20.55
N MET A 239 -5.56 -10.94 -19.69
CA MET A 239 -5.63 -12.41 -19.72
C MET A 239 -6.89 -12.96 -19.04
N GLY A 240 -7.74 -12.09 -18.51
CA GLY A 240 -9.00 -12.47 -17.88
C GLY A 240 -8.87 -13.01 -16.47
N PHE A 241 -10.00 -13.12 -15.78
CA PHE A 241 -10.12 -13.78 -14.48
C PHE A 241 -9.96 -15.29 -14.62
N GLY A 242 -9.25 -15.88 -13.67
CA GLY A 242 -8.84 -17.28 -13.67
C GLY A 242 -7.48 -17.54 -14.31
N SER A 243 -6.90 -16.56 -15.02
CA SER A 243 -5.53 -16.67 -15.55
C SER A 243 -4.50 -16.78 -14.43
N GLN A 244 -3.44 -17.54 -14.65
CA GLN A 244 -2.35 -17.67 -13.70
C GLN A 244 -1.03 -17.31 -14.36
N ILE A 245 -0.13 -16.76 -13.56
CA ILE A 245 1.20 -16.36 -14.03
C ILE A 245 2.11 -17.56 -13.95
N GLU A 246 2.64 -17.96 -15.11
CA GLU A 246 3.51 -19.12 -15.24
C GLU A 246 4.94 -18.73 -14.95
N LEU A 247 5.58 -19.49 -14.07
CA LEU A 247 6.94 -19.27 -13.63
C LEU A 247 7.86 -20.29 -14.30
N ASP A 248 9.08 -19.85 -14.63
CA ASP A 248 10.16 -20.73 -15.10
C ASP A 248 10.83 -21.52 -13.95
N THR A 249 10.32 -21.35 -12.72
CA THR A 249 10.87 -21.95 -11.50
C THR A 249 9.77 -22.27 -10.51
N TYR A 250 10.10 -23.05 -9.49
CA TYR A 250 9.18 -23.37 -8.42
C TYR A 250 9.42 -22.51 -7.18
N VAL A 251 8.32 -22.04 -6.59
CA VAL A 251 8.28 -21.34 -5.32
C VAL A 251 7.78 -22.30 -4.26
N ASN A 252 8.44 -22.35 -3.11
CA ASN A 252 7.94 -23.09 -1.97
C ASN A 252 7.10 -22.14 -1.10
N LEU A 253 5.79 -22.38 -1.02
CA LEU A 253 4.87 -21.66 -0.14
C LEU A 253 4.18 -22.69 0.75
N ASP A 254 4.32 -22.55 2.06
CA ASP A 254 3.75 -23.46 3.08
C ASP A 254 4.02 -24.95 2.81
N GLY A 255 5.25 -25.26 2.38
CA GLY A 255 5.69 -26.63 2.11
C GLY A 255 5.24 -27.20 0.76
N LYS A 256 4.50 -26.43 -0.05
CA LYS A 256 4.06 -26.81 -1.40
C LYS A 256 4.82 -26.05 -2.48
N LYS A 257 5.19 -26.76 -3.55
CA LYS A 257 5.84 -26.19 -4.73
C LYS A 257 4.79 -25.67 -5.71
N PHE A 258 4.91 -24.40 -6.09
CA PHE A 258 4.05 -23.75 -7.06
C PHE A 258 4.87 -23.30 -8.28
N THR A 259 4.35 -23.57 -9.47
CA THR A 259 4.86 -23.06 -10.76
C THR A 259 3.90 -22.07 -11.41
N LYS A 260 2.72 -21.89 -10.82
CA LYS A 260 1.68 -20.94 -11.27
C LYS A 260 1.22 -20.08 -10.11
N LEU A 261 1.11 -18.77 -10.34
CA LEU A 261 0.65 -17.81 -9.33
C LEU A 261 -0.68 -17.18 -9.76
N PRO A 262 -1.69 -17.14 -8.88
CA PRO A 262 -2.99 -16.53 -9.20
C PRO A 262 -2.92 -14.99 -9.25
N SER A 263 -1.94 -14.40 -8.56
CA SER A 263 -1.74 -12.96 -8.45
C SER A 263 -0.28 -12.67 -8.15
N ILE A 264 0.21 -11.50 -8.56
CA ILE A 264 1.58 -11.05 -8.28
C ILE A 264 1.62 -10.02 -7.18
N HIS A 265 2.81 -9.64 -6.73
CA HIS A 265 2.92 -8.61 -5.71
C HIS A 265 2.65 -7.20 -6.22
N ASN A 266 2.89 -6.85 -7.49
CA ASN A 266 2.66 -5.49 -7.97
C ASN A 266 1.18 -5.29 -8.38
N GLY A 267 0.45 -4.43 -7.68
CA GLY A 267 -0.98 -4.19 -7.91
C GLY A 267 -1.29 -3.64 -9.30
N PHE A 268 -0.45 -2.76 -9.86
CA PHE A 268 -0.66 -2.23 -11.21
C PHE A 268 -0.50 -3.31 -12.28
N ILE A 269 0.58 -4.08 -12.18
CA ILE A 269 0.82 -5.17 -13.13
C ILE A 269 -0.22 -6.28 -12.95
N ASN A 270 -0.70 -6.52 -11.73
CA ASN A 270 -1.77 -7.50 -11.48
C ASN A 270 -3.08 -7.08 -12.18
N VAL A 271 -3.44 -5.80 -12.12
CA VAL A 271 -4.62 -5.27 -12.84
C VAL A 271 -4.42 -5.32 -14.35
N LEU A 272 -3.23 -4.94 -14.84
CA LEU A 272 -2.87 -5.05 -16.25
C LEU A 272 -2.99 -6.50 -16.75
N PHE A 273 -2.42 -7.45 -16.03
CA PHE A 273 -2.45 -8.85 -16.37
C PHE A 273 -3.88 -9.39 -16.45
N LYS A 274 -4.75 -9.05 -15.48
CA LYS A 274 -6.11 -9.58 -15.40
C LYS A 274 -7.12 -8.86 -16.30
N SER A 275 -6.91 -7.57 -16.57
CA SER A 275 -7.92 -6.70 -17.20
C SER A 275 -7.39 -5.72 -18.23
N GLY A 276 -6.11 -5.84 -18.61
CA GLY A 276 -5.47 -5.07 -19.65
C GLY A 276 -5.29 -3.60 -19.29
N ILE A 277 -4.85 -2.83 -20.29
CA ILE A 277 -4.61 -1.39 -20.14
C ILE A 277 -5.91 -0.65 -19.80
N LEU A 278 -7.06 -1.10 -20.31
CA LEU A 278 -8.35 -0.49 -19.99
C LEU A 278 -8.68 -0.62 -18.49
N GLY A 279 -8.49 -1.81 -17.93
CA GLY A 279 -8.68 -2.03 -16.49
C GLY A 279 -7.69 -1.23 -15.64
N LEU A 280 -6.42 -1.17 -16.08
CA LEU A 280 -5.38 -0.38 -15.41
C LEU A 280 -5.71 1.12 -15.44
N MET A 281 -6.15 1.65 -16.58
CA MET A 281 -6.57 3.05 -16.72
C MET A 281 -7.74 3.38 -15.81
N CYS A 282 -8.77 2.53 -15.74
CA CYS A 282 -9.88 2.72 -14.80
C CYS A 282 -9.40 2.73 -13.35
N TYR A 283 -8.47 1.84 -12.99
CA TYR A 283 -7.92 1.74 -11.65
C TYR A 283 -7.11 2.99 -11.25
N VAL A 284 -6.22 3.43 -12.13
CA VAL A 284 -5.40 4.63 -11.94
C VAL A 284 -6.28 5.88 -11.93
N PHE A 285 -7.25 5.96 -12.84
CA PHE A 285 -8.24 7.05 -12.88
C PHE A 285 -9.02 7.13 -11.57
N PHE A 286 -9.46 6.00 -10.99
CA PHE A 286 -10.15 6.00 -9.71
C PHE A 286 -9.30 6.61 -8.58
N ILE A 287 -8.02 6.21 -8.47
CA ILE A 287 -7.11 6.75 -7.45
C ILE A 287 -6.89 8.26 -7.64
N PHE A 288 -6.63 8.69 -8.88
CA PHE A 288 -6.44 10.11 -9.19
C PHE A 288 -7.72 10.92 -9.03
N HIS A 289 -8.87 10.38 -9.39
CA HIS A 289 -10.16 11.01 -9.17
C HIS A 289 -10.35 11.33 -7.69
N ILE A 290 -10.08 10.37 -6.79
CA ILE A 290 -10.14 10.61 -5.34
C ILE A 290 -9.20 11.76 -4.95
N PHE A 291 -7.94 11.70 -5.41
CA PHE A 291 -6.93 12.72 -5.12
C PHE A 291 -7.43 14.11 -5.55
N PHE A 292 -7.77 14.31 -6.82
CA PHE A 292 -8.12 15.62 -7.37
C PHE A 292 -9.49 16.13 -6.91
N ALA A 293 -10.49 15.26 -6.75
CA ALA A 293 -11.83 15.65 -6.29
C ALA A 293 -11.80 16.32 -4.90
N HIS A 294 -10.82 15.97 -4.06
CA HIS A 294 -10.71 16.49 -2.70
C HIS A 294 -9.74 17.69 -2.60
N GLN A 295 -9.04 18.06 -3.68
CA GLN A 295 -8.11 19.21 -3.72
C GLN A 295 -8.84 20.56 -3.64
N LYS A 296 -10.00 20.67 -4.29
CA LYS A 296 -10.68 21.95 -4.56
C LYS A 296 -11.65 22.40 -3.46
N ILE A 297 -11.66 21.72 -2.32
CA ILE A 297 -12.68 21.95 -1.29
C ILE A 297 -12.13 22.90 -0.22
N LEU A 298 -12.47 24.17 -0.38
CA LEU A 298 -12.28 25.21 0.62
C LEU A 298 -13.46 25.17 1.59
N THR A 299 -13.23 24.64 2.78
CA THR A 299 -14.20 24.70 3.88
C THR A 299 -13.57 25.41 5.07
N LYS A 300 -14.37 26.24 5.76
CA LYS A 300 -13.99 26.87 7.02
C LYS A 300 -14.08 25.87 8.20
N ASP A 301 -14.86 24.79 8.05
CA ASP A 301 -14.94 23.76 9.08
C ASP A 301 -13.63 22.95 9.13
N ARG A 302 -12.93 23.07 10.25
CA ARG A 302 -11.69 22.37 10.55
C ARG A 302 -11.83 20.85 10.47
N ASN A 303 -12.99 20.29 10.85
CA ASN A 303 -13.25 18.86 10.84
C ASN A 303 -13.40 18.34 9.41
N ILE A 304 -14.25 18.98 8.61
CA ILE A 304 -14.42 18.61 7.19
C ILE A 304 -13.10 18.82 6.44
N SER A 305 -12.38 19.92 6.69
CA SER A 305 -11.04 20.16 6.09
C SER A 305 -10.06 19.03 6.42
N LEU A 306 -10.03 18.58 7.68
CA LEU A 306 -9.20 17.45 8.10
C LEU A 306 -9.58 16.15 7.37
N MET A 307 -10.87 15.87 7.18
CA MET A 307 -11.30 14.68 6.45
C MET A 307 -10.83 14.71 4.99
N HIS A 308 -10.92 15.87 4.30
CA HIS A 308 -10.38 16.02 2.95
C HIS A 308 -8.87 15.78 2.90
N LYS A 309 -8.11 16.33 3.87
CA LYS A 309 -6.65 16.10 3.98
C LYS A 309 -6.31 14.62 4.11
N LEU A 310 -7.06 13.89 4.93
CA LEU A 310 -6.87 12.46 5.14
C LEU A 310 -7.29 11.62 3.94
N ILE A 311 -8.30 12.04 3.17
CA ILE A 311 -8.69 11.37 1.92
C ILE A 311 -7.60 11.50 0.86
N ILE A 312 -7.02 12.70 0.70
CA ILE A 312 -5.90 12.92 -0.23
C ILE A 312 -4.68 12.07 0.17
N ALA A 313 -4.37 11.99 1.46
CA ALA A 313 -3.32 11.08 1.94
C ALA A 313 -3.66 9.60 1.67
N SER A 314 -4.94 9.23 1.79
CA SER A 314 -5.39 7.86 1.54
C SER A 314 -5.29 7.46 0.06
N SER A 315 -5.49 8.38 -0.89
CA SER A 315 -5.30 8.08 -2.31
C SER A 315 -3.82 7.92 -2.68
N LEU A 316 -2.91 8.71 -2.08
CA LEU A 316 -1.47 8.46 -2.25
C LEU A 316 -1.04 7.16 -1.56
N TYR A 317 -1.61 6.83 -0.41
CA TYR A 317 -1.44 5.53 0.21
C TYR A 317 -1.86 4.41 -0.74
N MET A 318 -3.05 4.48 -1.38
CA MET A 318 -3.47 3.51 -2.41
C MET A 318 -2.42 3.38 -3.51
N LEU A 319 -1.93 4.50 -4.04
CA LEU A 319 -0.95 4.53 -5.14
C LEU A 319 0.36 3.83 -4.73
N VAL A 320 0.95 4.23 -3.60
CA VAL A 320 2.21 3.64 -3.11
C VAL A 320 2.04 2.16 -2.80
N ASN A 321 0.92 1.79 -2.19
CA ASN A 321 0.65 0.41 -1.85
C ASN A 321 0.42 -0.45 -3.10
N SER A 322 -0.11 0.12 -4.19
CA SER A 322 -0.28 -0.57 -5.49
C SER A 322 1.04 -0.79 -6.22
N PHE A 323 2.02 0.08 -5.97
CA PHE A 323 3.37 -0.09 -6.52
C PHE A 323 4.17 -1.16 -5.78
N VAL A 324 4.15 -1.13 -4.44
CA VAL A 324 5.00 -2.01 -3.63
C VAL A 324 4.38 -3.39 -3.41
N ILE A 325 3.04 -3.44 -3.33
CA ILE A 325 2.25 -4.65 -3.08
C ILE A 325 0.94 -4.61 -3.90
N ASN A 326 0.02 -5.54 -3.64
CA ASN A 326 -1.21 -5.74 -4.41
C ASN A 326 -2.27 -4.63 -4.30
N GLY A 327 -1.87 -3.45 -3.82
CA GLY A 327 -2.73 -2.28 -3.68
C GLY A 327 -4.00 -2.58 -2.91
N ILE A 328 -5.11 -2.01 -3.38
CA ILE A 328 -6.43 -2.09 -2.72
C ILE A 328 -7.02 -3.51 -2.69
N PHE A 329 -6.47 -4.43 -3.47
CA PHE A 329 -6.96 -5.80 -3.55
C PHE A 329 -6.37 -6.68 -2.45
N ARG A 330 -5.25 -6.26 -1.83
CA ARG A 330 -4.56 -7.08 -0.84
C ARG A 330 -5.42 -7.35 0.41
N PRO A 331 -5.41 -8.59 0.94
CA PRO A 331 -5.93 -8.89 2.26
C PRO A 331 -5.24 -8.13 3.39
N GLY A 332 -6.03 -7.41 4.18
CA GLY A 332 -5.55 -6.58 5.29
C GLY A 332 -5.15 -5.17 4.86
N GLU A 333 -5.36 -4.80 3.60
CA GLU A 333 -5.21 -3.41 3.16
C GLU A 333 -6.33 -2.53 3.71
N PHE A 334 -5.97 -1.30 4.12
CA PHE A 334 -6.85 -0.44 4.91
C PHE A 334 -7.24 0.87 4.24
N SER A 335 -6.61 1.26 3.12
CA SER A 335 -6.88 2.55 2.47
C SER A 335 -8.32 2.68 1.98
N ILE A 336 -8.89 1.62 1.40
CA ILE A 336 -10.30 1.63 0.92
C ILE A 336 -11.28 1.74 2.08
N PHE A 337 -11.05 0.97 3.15
CA PHE A 337 -11.84 1.07 4.38
C PHE A 337 -11.82 2.52 4.89
N LEU A 338 -10.62 3.08 5.01
CA LEU A 338 -10.44 4.43 5.50
C LEU A 338 -11.11 5.48 4.60
N TYR A 339 -10.98 5.34 3.28
CA TYR A 339 -11.65 6.21 2.32
C TYR A 339 -13.17 6.21 2.53
N GLY A 340 -13.79 5.03 2.63
CA GLY A 340 -15.23 4.91 2.91
C GLY A 340 -15.65 5.54 4.24
N ALA A 341 -14.86 5.32 5.29
CA ALA A 341 -15.11 5.90 6.62
C ALA A 341 -15.03 7.43 6.61
N LEU A 342 -14.04 8.00 5.93
CA LEU A 342 -13.81 9.45 5.85
C LEU A 342 -14.90 10.15 5.03
N VAL A 343 -15.30 9.57 3.89
CA VAL A 343 -16.40 10.11 3.06
C VAL A 343 -17.72 10.11 3.83
N ALA A 344 -18.04 9.03 4.54
CA ALA A 344 -19.22 8.97 5.40
C ALA A 344 -19.15 9.98 6.56
N SER A 345 -17.96 10.22 7.11
CA SER A 345 -17.75 11.20 8.18
C SER A 345 -18.01 12.63 7.68
N ILE A 346 -17.54 13.00 6.49
CA ILE A 346 -17.83 14.29 5.86
C ILE A 346 -19.34 14.52 5.74
N TYR A 347 -20.09 13.53 5.24
CA TYR A 347 -21.54 13.62 5.11
C TYR A 347 -22.23 13.93 6.45
N LYS A 348 -21.76 13.32 7.54
CA LYS A 348 -22.33 13.52 8.88
C LYS A 348 -22.00 14.89 9.47
N PHE A 349 -20.79 15.41 9.25
CA PHE A 349 -20.45 16.77 9.67
C PHE A 349 -21.30 17.80 8.92
N LYS A 350 -21.48 17.65 7.60
CA LYS A 350 -22.34 18.56 6.82
C LYS A 350 -23.80 18.56 7.28
N LYS A 351 -24.37 17.40 7.60
CA LYS A 351 -25.79 17.30 8.02
C LYS A 351 -26.06 17.97 9.37
N SER A 352 -25.10 17.98 10.30
CA SER A 352 -25.32 18.64 11.59
C SER A 352 -25.42 20.15 11.48
N ASP A 353 -24.63 20.75 10.58
CA ASP A 353 -24.55 22.20 10.42
C ASP A 353 -25.81 22.75 9.72
N SER A 354 -26.60 21.90 9.07
CA SER A 354 -27.91 22.26 8.49
C SER A 354 -29.09 22.12 9.46
N THR A 355 -28.86 21.58 10.66
CA THR A 355 -29.89 21.35 11.70
C THR A 355 -29.72 22.23 12.94
N THR A 356 -28.80 23.18 12.86
CA THR A 356 -28.53 24.28 13.80
C THR A 356 -28.74 25.58 13.05
#